data_AF-A0A151FCP3-F1
#
_entry.id   AF-A0A151FCP3-F1
#
_cell.length_a   1.000
_cell.length_b   1.000
_cell.length_c   1.000
_cell.angle_alpha   90.00
_cell.angle_beta   90.00
_cell.angle_gamma   90.00
#
_symmetry.space_group_name_H-M   'P 1'
#
loop_
_entity.id
_entity.type
_entity.pdbx_description
1 polymer ?
#
loop_
_entity_poly.entity_id
_entity_poly.type
_entity_poly.pdbx_seq_one_letter_code
_entity_poly.pdbx_strand_id
1 'polypeptide(L)'
;MYGVGGVTLSDIDEMKEDIPGIKSAFLLKGEEVLEKDSEFNIDIIKEISLLTSFIRDKEGELRELLIVGDHQFAVFLHDSYAVGVITEPDIDVRVLHWMARRILRDLSLPVGMSSEQVRRYFRSEYRSLQKEVLKLLYEIKELKDKNRVLEQKIEI
;
A
#
# COMPACT_ATOMS: atom_id res chain seq x y z
N MET A 1 -21.38 -11.88 -20.40
CA MET A 1 -20.18 -11.31 -21.06
C MET A 1 -20.50 -9.90 -21.50
N TYR A 2 -20.01 -8.89 -20.78
CA TYR A 2 -19.56 -7.58 -21.29
C TYR A 2 -18.65 -7.01 -20.19
N GLY A 3 -17.34 -7.05 -20.45
CA GLY A 3 -16.34 -6.46 -19.58
C GLY A 3 -16.40 -4.94 -19.69
N VAL A 4 -16.56 -4.29 -18.55
CA VAL A 4 -16.41 -2.84 -18.40
C VAL A 4 -15.03 -2.64 -17.78
N GLY A 5 -14.17 -1.89 -18.47
CA GLY A 5 -12.77 -1.69 -18.08
C GLY A 5 -12.64 -1.05 -16.70
N GLY A 6 -11.76 -1.62 -15.88
CA GLY A 6 -11.43 -1.14 -14.54
C GLY A 6 -10.96 -2.32 -13.68
N VAL A 7 -9.69 -2.68 -13.82
CA VAL A 7 -8.97 -3.75 -13.10
C VAL A 7 -9.53 -5.16 -13.33
N THR A 8 -8.74 -5.99 -13.98
CA THR A 8 -9.01 -7.42 -14.15
C THR A 8 -8.36 -8.21 -13.02
N LEU A 9 -8.75 -9.48 -12.88
CA LEU A 9 -8.18 -10.56 -12.06
C LEU A 9 -6.62 -10.67 -12.06
N SER A 10 -5.93 -9.84 -12.86
CA SER A 10 -4.48 -9.85 -13.06
C SER A 10 -3.69 -9.19 -11.94
N ASP A 11 -4.24 -8.21 -11.22
CA ASP A 11 -3.39 -7.30 -10.45
C ASP A 11 -2.96 -7.88 -9.09
N ILE A 12 -3.75 -8.79 -8.51
CA ILE A 12 -3.35 -9.58 -7.34
C ILE A 12 -2.38 -10.68 -7.73
N ASP A 13 -2.62 -11.36 -8.86
CA ASP A 13 -1.70 -12.37 -9.37
C ASP A 13 -0.34 -11.74 -9.73
N GLU A 14 -0.33 -10.56 -10.37
CA GLU A 14 0.89 -9.77 -10.62
C GLU A 14 1.62 -9.42 -9.32
N MET A 15 0.91 -9.03 -8.26
CA MET A 15 1.54 -8.75 -6.96
C MET A 15 2.26 -9.98 -6.41
N LYS A 16 1.67 -11.17 -6.56
CA LYS A 16 2.27 -12.43 -6.12
C LYS A 16 3.46 -12.84 -6.99
N GLU A 17 3.41 -12.58 -8.29
CA GLU A 17 4.52 -12.84 -9.21
C GLU A 17 5.70 -11.89 -8.98
N ASP A 18 5.43 -10.60 -8.72
CA ASP A 18 6.44 -9.55 -8.55
C ASP A 18 7.10 -9.58 -7.15
N ILE A 19 6.42 -10.13 -6.14
CA ILE A 19 6.88 -10.14 -4.74
C ILE A 19 7.02 -11.58 -4.23
N PRO A 20 8.22 -12.17 -4.33
CA PRO A 20 8.49 -13.50 -3.78
C PRO A 20 8.22 -13.56 -2.28
N GLY A 21 7.47 -14.58 -1.85
CA GLY A 21 7.13 -14.83 -0.45
C GLY A 21 5.70 -14.44 -0.07
N ILE A 22 4.91 -13.84 -0.98
CA ILE A 22 3.46 -13.75 -0.81
C ILE A 22 2.89 -15.15 -0.98
N LYS A 23 2.20 -15.63 0.06
CA LYS A 23 1.56 -16.95 0.07
C LYS A 23 0.15 -16.88 -0.48
N SER A 24 -0.60 -15.87 -0.04
CA SER A 24 -1.96 -15.65 -0.47
C SER A 24 -2.36 -14.19 -0.38
N ALA A 25 -3.38 -13.80 -1.14
CA ALA A 25 -3.92 -12.45 -1.20
C ALA A 25 -5.45 -12.40 -1.34
N PHE A 26 -6.05 -11.25 -1.04
CA PHE A 26 -7.44 -10.92 -1.33
C PHE A 26 -7.65 -9.43 -1.63
N LEU A 27 -8.72 -9.12 -2.34
CA LEU A 27 -9.20 -7.76 -2.64
C LEU A 27 -10.65 -7.59 -2.19
N LEU A 28 -10.91 -6.49 -1.48
CA LEU A 28 -12.24 -6.09 -1.02
C LEU A 28 -12.67 -4.74 -1.59
N LYS A 29 -13.99 -4.56 -1.67
CA LYS A 29 -14.66 -3.28 -1.79
C LYS A 29 -15.74 -3.16 -0.72
N GLY A 30 -15.46 -2.42 0.34
CA GLY A 30 -16.25 -2.41 1.56
C GLY A 30 -16.24 -3.79 2.20
N GLU A 31 -17.42 -4.41 2.29
CA GLU A 31 -17.59 -5.77 2.81
C GLU A 31 -17.62 -6.84 1.70
N GLU A 32 -17.61 -6.43 0.43
CA GLU A 32 -17.66 -7.32 -0.71
C GLU A 32 -16.27 -7.87 -1.04
N VAL A 33 -16.14 -9.19 -1.13
CA VAL A 33 -14.94 -9.85 -1.64
C VAL A 33 -14.97 -9.80 -3.16
N LEU A 34 -14.10 -8.99 -3.74
CA LEU A 34 -13.91 -8.93 -5.19
C LEU A 34 -13.09 -10.13 -5.67
N GLU A 35 -12.03 -10.46 -4.91
CA GLU A 35 -11.12 -11.54 -5.24
C GLU A 35 -10.47 -12.10 -3.97
N LYS A 36 -10.18 -13.40 -3.98
CA LYS A 36 -9.39 -14.04 -2.92
C LYS A 36 -8.73 -15.31 -3.44
N ASP A 37 -7.57 -15.61 -2.88
CA ASP A 37 -7.02 -16.95 -2.99
C ASP A 37 -7.90 -17.99 -2.28
N SER A 38 -7.77 -19.25 -2.69
CA SER A 38 -8.54 -20.36 -2.14
C SER A 38 -8.24 -20.58 -0.65
N GLU A 39 -7.02 -20.25 -0.20
CA GLU A 39 -6.60 -20.42 1.20
C GLU A 39 -7.25 -19.42 2.16
N PHE A 40 -7.81 -18.31 1.66
CA PHE A 40 -8.52 -17.36 2.52
C PHE A 40 -9.93 -17.85 2.87
N ASN A 41 -10.19 -18.01 4.18
CA ASN A 41 -11.54 -18.16 4.69
C ASN A 41 -12.26 -16.81 4.69
N ILE A 42 -13.47 -16.77 4.12
CA ILE A 42 -14.30 -15.56 4.06
C ILE A 42 -14.65 -15.03 5.45
N ASP A 43 -14.70 -15.89 6.47
CA ASP A 43 -15.01 -15.48 7.84
C ASP A 43 -13.87 -14.66 8.45
N ILE A 44 -12.61 -15.02 8.15
CA ILE A 44 -11.43 -14.24 8.57
C ILE A 44 -11.47 -12.84 7.93
N ILE A 45 -11.79 -12.78 6.64
CA ILE A 45 -11.93 -11.50 5.93
C ILE A 45 -13.00 -10.62 6.59
N LYS A 46 -14.15 -11.19 6.97
CA LYS A 46 -15.22 -10.44 7.66
C LYS A 46 -14.78 -9.94 9.04
N GLU A 47 -14.05 -10.75 9.81
CA GLU A 47 -13.53 -10.34 11.12
C GLU A 47 -12.54 -9.17 11.00
N ILE A 48 -11.69 -9.19 9.98
CA ILE A 48 -10.76 -8.09 9.66
C ILE A 48 -11.51 -6.84 9.24
N SER A 49 -12.52 -6.96 8.37
CA SER A 49 -13.36 -5.82 7.96
C SER A 49 -14.07 -5.19 9.17
N LEU A 50 -14.56 -6.02 10.10
CA LEU A 50 -15.17 -5.52 11.34
C LEU A 50 -14.16 -4.78 12.22
N LEU A 51 -12.96 -5.35 12.41
CA LEU A 51 -11.90 -4.73 13.20
C LEU A 51 -11.45 -3.39 12.61
N THR A 52 -11.22 -3.36 11.29
CA THR A 52 -10.79 -2.14 10.59
C THR A 52 -11.86 -1.05 10.62
N SER A 53 -13.14 -1.42 10.48
CA SER A 53 -14.28 -0.51 10.64
C SER A 53 -14.33 0.08 12.06
N PHE A 54 -14.22 -0.77 13.08
CA PHE A 54 -14.23 -0.32 14.48
C PHE A 54 -13.08 0.65 14.79
N ILE A 55 -11.87 0.38 14.29
CA ILE A 55 -10.72 1.28 14.45
C ILE A 55 -10.98 2.61 13.73
N ARG A 56 -11.54 2.56 12.50
CA ARG A 56 -11.84 3.78 11.74
C ARG A 56 -12.83 4.69 12.46
N ASP A 57 -13.86 4.10 13.06
CA ASP A 57 -14.89 4.83 13.80
C ASP A 57 -14.34 5.54 15.04
N LYS A 58 -13.26 5.03 15.63
CA LYS A 58 -12.68 5.58 16.88
C LYS A 58 -11.46 6.47 16.68
N GLU A 59 -10.53 6.05 15.84
CA GLU A 59 -9.20 6.65 15.71
C GLU A 59 -9.05 7.44 14.39
N GLY A 60 -10.05 7.40 13.51
CA GLY A 60 -10.05 8.11 12.23
C GLY A 60 -9.51 7.28 11.06
N GLU A 61 -8.67 7.85 10.22
CA GLU A 61 -8.25 7.19 8.97
C GLU A 61 -7.28 6.02 9.23
N LEU A 62 -7.75 4.78 9.08
CA LEU A 62 -6.91 3.58 9.05
C LEU A 62 -6.41 3.31 7.63
N ARG A 63 -5.09 3.28 7.44
CA ARG A 63 -4.45 3.02 6.13
C ARG A 63 -3.84 1.63 6.01
N GLU A 64 -3.48 1.04 7.14
CA GLU A 64 -2.77 -0.23 7.19
C GLU A 64 -3.02 -0.94 8.52
N LEU A 65 -3.20 -2.27 8.46
CA LEU A 65 -3.18 -3.17 9.59
C LEU A 65 -2.11 -4.24 9.32
N LEU A 66 -1.19 -4.42 10.25
CA LEU A 66 -0.13 -5.44 10.18
C LEU A 66 -0.19 -6.32 11.42
N ILE A 67 -0.29 -7.63 11.20
CA ILE A 67 -0.24 -8.66 12.24
C ILE A 67 0.99 -9.53 11.95
N VAL A 68 1.91 -9.60 12.91
CA VAL A 68 3.20 -10.30 12.74
C VAL A 68 3.23 -11.53 13.65
N GLY A 69 3.49 -12.69 13.06
CA GLY A 69 3.77 -13.94 13.75
C GLY A 69 4.74 -14.79 12.92
N ASP A 70 4.57 -16.11 12.91
CA ASP A 70 5.34 -17.01 12.03
C ASP A 70 5.15 -16.67 10.55
N HIS A 71 4.01 -16.05 10.21
CA HIS A 71 3.72 -15.39 8.95
C HIS A 71 3.30 -13.95 9.24
N GLN A 72 3.49 -13.08 8.26
CA GLN A 72 2.94 -11.73 8.32
C GLN A 72 1.58 -11.71 7.63
N PHE A 73 0.65 -10.99 8.23
CA PHE A 73 -0.63 -10.66 7.62
C PHE A 73 -0.77 -9.14 7.54
N ALA A 74 -0.85 -8.62 6.32
CA ALA A 74 -0.93 -7.19 6.07
C ALA A 74 -2.22 -6.85 5.32
N VAL A 75 -2.92 -5.80 5.73
CA VAL A 75 -4.10 -5.25 5.06
C VAL A 75 -3.87 -3.79 4.82
N PHE A 76 -3.92 -3.39 3.55
CA PHE A 76 -3.78 -2.02 3.10
C PHE A 76 -5.14 -1.49 2.69
N LEU A 77 -5.48 -0.28 3.15
CA LEU A 77 -6.79 0.32 2.92
C LEU A 77 -6.65 1.63 2.14
N HIS A 78 -7.56 1.84 1.18
CA HIS A 78 -7.70 3.10 0.47
C HIS A 78 -9.16 3.32 0.09
N ASP A 79 -9.75 4.41 0.58
CA ASP A 79 -11.18 4.71 0.42
C ASP A 79 -12.08 3.53 0.89
N SER A 80 -12.77 2.90 -0.06
CA SER A 80 -13.61 1.72 0.14
C SER A 80 -12.92 0.42 -0.28
N TYR A 81 -11.69 0.46 -0.77
CA TYR A 81 -10.97 -0.74 -1.21
C TYR A 81 -9.95 -1.20 -0.16
N ALA A 82 -9.73 -2.51 -0.09
CA ALA A 82 -8.69 -3.09 0.74
C ALA A 82 -7.99 -4.25 0.03
N VAL A 83 -6.67 -4.32 0.13
CA VAL A 83 -5.85 -5.46 -0.31
C VAL A 83 -5.25 -6.10 0.92
N GLY A 84 -5.48 -7.40 1.10
CA GLY A 84 -4.88 -8.19 2.17
C GLY A 84 -3.93 -9.24 1.61
N VAL A 85 -2.83 -9.50 2.33
CA VAL A 85 -1.83 -10.51 1.96
C VAL A 85 -1.36 -11.28 3.18
N ILE A 86 -1.13 -12.58 3.01
CA ILE A 86 -0.34 -13.40 3.93
C ILE A 86 1.03 -13.61 3.28
N THR A 87 2.08 -13.34 4.04
CA THR A 87 3.45 -13.40 3.54
C THR A 87 4.36 -14.16 4.50
N GLU A 88 5.53 -14.54 3.98
CA GLU A 88 6.66 -14.95 4.81
C GLU A 88 7.10 -13.83 5.77
N PRO A 89 7.70 -14.18 6.92
CA PRO A 89 8.02 -13.22 7.98
C PRO A 89 9.13 -12.22 7.62
N ASP A 90 9.89 -12.48 6.55
CA ASP A 90 11.08 -11.70 6.18
C ASP A 90 10.84 -10.77 4.97
N ILE A 91 9.60 -10.67 4.47
CA ILE A 91 9.28 -9.77 3.38
C ILE A 91 9.43 -8.30 3.80
N ASP A 92 9.95 -7.49 2.88
CA ASP A 92 9.99 -6.03 3.04
C ASP A 92 8.58 -5.44 2.91
N VAL A 93 7.99 -5.10 4.06
CA VAL A 93 6.66 -4.48 4.18
C VAL A 93 6.55 -3.20 3.32
N ARG A 94 7.64 -2.47 3.07
CA ARG A 94 7.60 -1.27 2.22
C ARG A 94 7.28 -1.60 0.76
N VAL A 95 7.74 -2.75 0.28
CA VAL A 95 7.46 -3.24 -1.08
C VAL A 95 6.00 -3.67 -1.19
N LEU A 96 5.49 -4.38 -0.17
CA LEU A 96 4.05 -4.71 -0.08
C LEU A 96 3.20 -3.44 -0.09
N HIS A 97 3.55 -2.45 0.74
CA HIS A 97 2.83 -1.20 0.85
C HIS A 97 2.80 -0.44 -0.48
N TRP A 98 3.92 -0.39 -1.20
CA TRP A 98 4.00 0.26 -2.51
C TRP A 98 3.10 -0.42 -3.53
N MET A 99 3.15 -1.75 -3.62
CA MET A 99 2.36 -2.51 -4.59
C MET A 99 0.86 -2.46 -4.26
N ALA A 100 0.50 -2.64 -3.00
CA ALA A 100 -0.89 -2.55 -2.56
C ALA A 100 -1.47 -1.16 -2.84
N ARG A 101 -0.69 -0.08 -2.61
CA ARG A 101 -1.12 1.27 -3.00
C ARG A 101 -1.28 1.45 -4.51
N ARG A 102 -0.43 0.83 -5.33
CA ARG A 102 -0.57 0.87 -6.80
C ARG A 102 -1.93 0.31 -7.19
N ILE A 103 -2.22 -0.92 -6.76
CA ILE A 103 -3.47 -1.65 -7.04
C ILE A 103 -4.68 -0.86 -6.53
N LEU A 104 -4.65 -0.43 -5.27
CA LEU A 104 -5.76 0.29 -4.65
C LEU A 104 -6.03 1.65 -5.30
N ARG A 105 -5.00 2.35 -5.77
CA ARG A 105 -5.14 3.61 -6.51
C ARG A 105 -5.66 3.40 -7.92
N ASP A 106 -5.23 2.34 -8.59
CA ASP A 106 -5.76 1.95 -9.91
C ASP A 106 -7.27 1.67 -9.83
N LEU A 107 -7.72 1.05 -8.74
CA LEU A 107 -9.12 0.77 -8.44
C LEU A 107 -9.96 2.00 -8.07
N SER A 108 -9.35 3.03 -7.47
CA SER A 108 -10.05 4.27 -7.08
C SER A 108 -10.14 5.30 -8.21
N LEU A 109 -9.59 5.02 -9.39
CA LEU A 109 -9.69 5.92 -10.55
C LEU A 109 -11.14 5.99 -11.08
N PRO A 110 -11.63 7.20 -11.42
CA PRO A 110 -12.95 7.36 -12.02
C PRO A 110 -13.11 6.51 -13.29
N VAL A 111 -14.24 5.81 -13.39
CA VAL A 111 -14.61 5.03 -14.57
C VAL A 111 -14.52 5.91 -15.81
N GLY A 112 -13.69 5.52 -16.78
CA GLY A 112 -13.51 6.24 -18.06
C GLY A 112 -12.14 6.89 -18.26
N MET A 113 -11.20 6.81 -17.29
CA MET A 113 -9.81 7.18 -17.57
C MET A 113 -9.11 6.13 -18.44
N SER A 114 -8.46 6.57 -19.52
CA SER A 114 -7.66 5.69 -20.37
C SER A 114 -6.33 5.32 -19.70
N SER A 115 -5.78 4.16 -20.04
CA SER A 115 -4.49 3.66 -19.52
C SER A 115 -3.34 4.67 -19.62
N GLU A 116 -3.41 5.58 -20.60
CA GLU A 116 -2.41 6.64 -20.79
C GLU A 116 -2.63 7.84 -19.84
N GLN A 117 -3.89 8.17 -19.52
CA GLN A 117 -4.22 9.17 -18.50
C GLN A 117 -3.80 8.69 -17.12
N VAL A 118 -4.05 7.42 -16.82
CA VAL A 118 -3.58 6.72 -15.62
C VAL A 118 -2.05 6.80 -15.49
N ARG A 119 -1.31 6.41 -16.55
CA ARG A 119 0.16 6.51 -16.57
C ARG A 119 0.67 7.95 -16.41
N ARG A 120 0.02 8.95 -17.00
CA ARG A 120 0.40 10.36 -16.84
C ARG A 120 0.16 10.86 -15.42
N TYR A 121 -0.98 10.52 -14.84
CA TYR A 121 -1.31 10.84 -13.46
C TYR A 121 -0.23 10.29 -12.51
N PHE A 122 0.10 9.00 -12.61
CA PHE A 122 1.15 8.38 -11.80
C PHE A 122 2.54 8.96 -12.03
N ARG A 123 2.91 9.24 -13.29
CA ARG A 123 4.21 9.85 -13.58
C ARG A 123 4.32 11.25 -12.97
N SER A 124 3.21 11.97 -12.86
CA SER A 124 3.18 13.31 -12.24
C SER A 124 3.28 13.24 -10.72
N GLU A 125 2.54 12.32 -10.09
CA GLU A 125 2.51 12.14 -8.63
C GLU A 125 3.85 11.60 -8.11
N TYR A 126 4.42 10.60 -8.78
CA TYR A 126 5.73 10.03 -8.46
C TYR A 126 6.85 11.07 -8.61
N ARG A 127 6.79 11.94 -9.64
CA ARG A 127 7.72 13.07 -9.77
C ARG A 127 7.55 14.09 -8.64
N SER A 128 6.34 14.30 -8.14
CA SER A 128 6.08 15.19 -7.00
C SER A 128 6.71 14.64 -5.73
N LEU A 129 6.45 13.36 -5.43
CA LEU A 129 7.06 12.64 -4.31
C LEU A 129 8.59 12.60 -4.39
N GLN A 130 9.16 12.34 -5.57
CA GLN A 130 10.62 12.38 -5.76
C GLN A 130 11.19 13.76 -5.47
N LYS A 131 10.51 14.84 -5.85
CA LYS A 131 10.94 16.21 -5.53
C LYS A 131 10.90 16.49 -4.04
N GLU A 132 9.86 16.05 -3.34
CA GLU A 132 9.76 16.21 -1.89
C GLU A 132 10.84 15.42 -1.15
N VAL A 133 11.05 14.15 -1.52
CA VAL A 133 12.13 13.33 -0.95
C VAL A 133 13.50 13.97 -1.20
N LEU A 134 13.76 14.46 -2.41
CA LEU A 134 15.02 15.13 -2.73
C LEU A 134 15.21 16.39 -1.88
N LYS A 135 14.14 17.18 -1.70
CA LYS A 135 14.16 18.38 -0.85
C LYS A 135 14.49 18.03 0.60
N LEU A 136 13.84 17.01 1.17
CA LEU A 136 14.11 16.53 2.52
C LEU A 136 15.56 16.04 2.67
N LEU A 137 16.10 15.33 1.68
CA LEU A 137 17.50 14.88 1.71
C LEU A 137 18.48 16.07 1.69
N TYR A 138 18.17 17.13 0.95
CA TYR A 138 18.96 18.37 1.00
C TYR A 138 18.89 19.04 2.37
N GLU A 139 17.71 19.15 2.96
CA GLU A 139 17.53 19.74 4.30
C GLU A 139 18.28 18.94 5.37
N ILE A 140 18.22 17.60 5.33
CA ILE A 140 18.97 16.71 6.23
C ILE A 140 20.48 16.93 6.08
N LYS A 141 20.97 17.10 4.85
CA LYS A 141 22.39 17.36 4.60
C LYS A 141 22.83 18.69 5.20
N GLU A 142 22.07 19.77 4.98
CA GLU A 142 22.38 21.07 5.57
C GLU A 142 22.39 21.03 7.10
N LEU A 143 21.44 20.32 7.70
CA LEU A 143 21.37 20.16 9.16
C LEU A 143 22.59 19.38 9.68
N LYS A 144 23.02 18.32 9.00
CA LYS A 144 24.25 17.58 9.35
C LYS A 144 25.49 18.45 9.27
N ASP A 145 25.62 19.25 8.21
CA ASP A 145 26.77 20.14 8.02
C ASP A 145 26.81 21.23 9.11
N LYS A 146 25.65 21.81 9.46
CA LYS A 146 25.52 22.78 10.57
C LYS A 146 25.87 22.15 11.91
N ASN A 147 25.40 20.91 12.17
CA ASN A 147 25.66 20.24 13.44
C ASN A 147 27.15 19.92 13.62
N ARG A 148 27.82 19.46 12.55
CA ARG A 148 29.27 19.23 12.55
C ARG A 148 30.09 20.50 12.87
N VAL A 149 29.66 21.65 12.37
CA VAL A 149 30.29 22.94 12.69
C VAL A 149 30.08 23.34 14.15
N LEU A 150 28.92 23.02 14.73
CA LEU A 150 28.64 23.29 16.14
C LEU A 150 29.45 22.37 17.06
N GLU A 151 29.58 21.09 16.74
CA GLU A 151 30.42 20.13 17.50
C GLU A 151 31.88 20.59 17.55
N GLN A 152 32.43 21.06 16.42
CA GLN A 152 33.80 21.59 16.37
C GLN A 152 34.01 22.89 17.16
N LYS A 153 32.93 23.63 17.46
CA LYS A 153 32.99 24.87 18.26
C LYS A 153 32.90 24.62 19.77
N ILE A 154 32.47 23.43 20.19
CA ILE A 154 32.32 23.05 21.60
C ILE A 154 33.60 22.40 22.15
N GLU A 155 34.50 21.89 21.30
CA GLU A 155 35.81 21.32 21.68
C GLU A 155 36.92 22.37 21.97
N ILE A 156 36.56 23.62 22.33
CA ILE A 156 37.50 24.69 22.76
C ILE A 156 37.12 25.13 24.17
#